data_AF-A0A0S7EWQ0-F1
#
_entry.id   AF-A0A0S7EWQ0-F1
#
_cell.length_a   1.000
_cell.length_b   1.000
_cell.length_c   1.000
_cell.angle_alpha   90.00
_cell.angle_beta   90.00
_cell.angle_gamma   90.00
#
_symmetry.space_group_name_H-M   'P 1'
#
loop_
_entity.id
_entity.type
_entity.pdbx_description
1 polymer ?
#
loop_
_entity_poly.entity_id
_entity_poly.type
_entity_poly.pdbx_seq_one_letter_code
_entity_poly.pdbx_strand_id
1 'polypeptide(L)'
;TEPFQKPVSLEQHPDYAEYIFHPMDLSTIEKNVKKKMYGCTEAFLADMKWILHNCIIYNGGNHKLTATAKVIVKICEHEMNEIEVCPECYLSSCQKRENWFCEPCSQPHPLVWAKLKGFPFWPAKALREKDGQVDARFFGQHDRAWVPINNCYLMS
;
A
#
# COMPACT_ATOMS: atom_id res chain seq x y z
N THR A 1 2.77 -15.13 7.06
CA THR A 1 3.59 -14.01 7.53
C THR A 1 4.19 -14.25 8.91
N GLU A 2 3.76 -15.27 9.65
CA GLU A 2 4.25 -15.61 10.99
C GLU A 2 5.79 -15.53 11.20
N PRO A 3 6.65 -16.01 10.28
CA PRO A 3 8.10 -15.95 10.47
C PRO A 3 8.69 -14.53 10.51
N PHE A 4 7.93 -13.51 10.09
CA PHE A 4 8.36 -12.12 10.06
C PHE A 4 7.71 -11.27 11.16
N GLN A 5 6.88 -11.88 12.02
CA GLN A 5 6.17 -11.13 13.06
C GLN A 5 7.08 -10.70 14.22
N LYS A 6 8.17 -11.43 14.48
CA LYS A 6 9.10 -11.20 15.57
C LYS A 6 10.55 -11.26 15.06
N PRO A 7 11.52 -10.74 15.83
CA PRO A 7 12.93 -10.89 15.50
C PRO A 7 13.32 -12.36 15.32
N VAL A 8 14.23 -12.63 14.38
CA VAL A 8 14.80 -13.97 14.19
C VAL A 8 15.57 -14.37 15.46
N SER A 9 15.29 -15.57 15.99
CA SER A 9 15.94 -16.06 17.20
C SER A 9 17.35 -16.53 16.91
N LEU A 10 18.35 -15.93 17.57
CA LEU A 10 19.74 -16.37 17.49
C LEU A 10 19.98 -17.73 18.17
N GLU A 11 19.08 -18.18 19.03
CA GLU A 11 19.16 -19.56 19.58
C GLU A 11 18.83 -20.60 18.51
N GLN A 12 17.91 -20.27 17.60
CA GLN A 12 17.52 -21.14 16.48
C GLN A 12 18.43 -20.95 15.26
N HIS A 13 18.96 -19.74 15.09
CA HIS A 13 19.79 -19.32 13.96
C HIS A 13 21.06 -18.59 14.46
N PRO A 14 22.04 -19.30 15.04
CA PRO A 14 23.20 -18.67 15.67
C PRO A 14 24.07 -17.85 14.72
N ASP A 15 24.11 -18.25 13.44
CA ASP A 15 24.89 -17.62 12.38
C ASP A 15 24.19 -16.41 11.75
N TYR A 16 22.94 -16.10 12.12
CA TYR A 16 22.16 -15.03 11.50
C TYR A 16 22.85 -13.66 11.61
N ALA A 17 23.51 -13.39 12.74
CA ALA A 17 24.24 -12.15 12.99
C ALA A 17 25.55 -12.02 12.18
N GLU A 18 26.06 -13.12 11.61
CA GLU A 18 27.23 -13.09 10.73
C GLU A 18 26.88 -12.52 9.34
N TYR A 19 25.64 -12.70 8.90
CA TYR A 19 25.16 -12.25 7.60
C TYR A 19 24.30 -10.98 7.66
N ILE A 20 23.52 -10.80 8.74
CA ILE A 20 22.49 -9.76 8.83
C ILE A 20 22.85 -8.72 9.89
N PHE A 21 23.27 -7.54 9.43
CA PHE A 21 23.70 -6.44 10.31
C PHE A 21 22.59 -5.46 10.70
N HIS A 22 21.49 -5.43 9.95
CA HIS A 22 20.32 -4.61 10.26
C HIS A 22 19.06 -5.46 10.35
N PRO A 23 18.85 -6.20 11.46
CA PRO A 23 17.68 -7.04 11.62
C PRO A 23 16.40 -6.20 11.66
N MET A 24 15.35 -6.70 11.02
CA MET A 24 14.05 -6.05 10.97
C MET A 24 12.93 -7.08 10.95
N ASP A 25 11.83 -6.75 11.60
CA ASP A 25 10.62 -7.57 11.72
C ASP A 25 9.38 -6.69 11.95
N LEU A 26 8.18 -7.26 11.77
CA LEU A 26 6.94 -6.50 11.84
C LEU A 26 6.66 -5.91 13.24
N SER A 27 7.06 -6.57 14.33
CA SER A 27 6.88 -6.01 15.67
C SER A 27 7.80 -4.83 15.95
N THR A 28 9.00 -4.83 15.37
CA THR A 28 9.93 -3.70 15.44
C THR A 28 9.38 -2.51 14.65
N ILE A 29 8.88 -2.74 13.44
CA ILE A 29 8.24 -1.70 12.62
C ILE A 29 7.00 -1.14 13.33
N GLU A 30 6.15 -1.98 13.92
CA GLU A 30 4.99 -1.53 14.70
C GLU A 30 5.40 -0.64 15.89
N LYS A 31 6.45 -1.01 16.63
CA LYS A 31 7.00 -0.17 17.71
C LYS A 31 7.51 1.17 17.18
N ASN A 32 8.18 1.17 16.03
CA ASN A 32 8.71 2.38 15.40
C ASN A 32 7.57 3.33 14.95
N VAL A 33 6.47 2.79 14.42
CA VAL A 33 5.24 3.55 14.14
C VAL A 33 4.68 4.17 15.42
N LYS A 34 4.52 3.39 16.50
CA LYS A 34 4.00 3.90 17.79
C LYS A 34 4.87 5.00 18.39
N LYS A 35 6.19 4.94 18.15
CA LYS A 35 7.16 5.96 18.54
C LYS A 35 7.23 7.15 17.57
N LYS A 36 6.42 7.16 16.50
CA LYS A 36 6.39 8.21 15.46
C LYS A 36 7.75 8.42 14.78
N MET A 37 8.49 7.33 14.53
CA MET A 37 9.84 7.43 13.93
C MET A 37 9.82 7.68 12.41
N TYR A 38 8.69 7.45 11.76
CA TYR A 38 8.55 7.61 10.31
C TYR A 38 7.92 8.96 9.98
N GLY A 39 8.68 9.82 9.30
CA GLY A 39 8.22 11.15 8.86
C GLY A 39 7.42 11.13 7.56
N CYS A 40 7.54 10.06 6.77
CA CYS A 40 6.83 9.88 5.49
C CYS A 40 6.64 8.39 5.18
N THR A 41 5.80 8.09 4.18
CA THR A 41 5.50 6.70 3.77
C THR A 41 6.73 5.99 3.17
N GLU A 42 7.63 6.73 2.52
CA GLU A 42 8.86 6.19 1.95
C GLU A 42 9.82 5.69 3.02
N ALA A 43 9.91 6.41 4.15
CA ALA A 43 10.74 6.00 5.29
C ALA A 43 10.22 4.70 5.91
N PHE A 44 8.90 4.56 6.04
CA PHE A 44 8.26 3.32 6.49
C PHE A 44 8.53 2.15 5.52
N LEU A 45 8.36 2.38 4.22
CA LEU A 45 8.60 1.37 3.19
C LEU A 45 10.07 0.94 3.12
N ALA A 46 11.01 1.86 3.36
CA ALA A 46 12.44 1.54 3.41
C ALA A 46 12.75 0.51 4.51
N ASP A 47 12.18 0.68 5.70
CA ASP A 47 12.32 -0.30 6.79
C ASP A 47 11.65 -1.64 6.46
N MET A 48 10.47 -1.61 5.86
CA MET A 48 9.78 -2.84 5.40
C MET A 48 10.64 -3.63 4.40
N LYS A 49 11.43 -2.97 3.56
CA LYS A 49 12.33 -3.62 2.59
C LYS A 49 13.50 -4.36 3.25
N TRP A 50 13.91 -4.00 4.47
CA TRP A 50 14.91 -4.77 5.22
C TRP A 50 14.45 -6.20 5.50
N ILE A 51 13.15 -6.42 5.77
CA ILE A 51 12.60 -7.77 5.97
C ILE A 51 12.88 -8.65 4.74
N LEU A 52 12.60 -8.13 3.54
CA LEU A 52 12.85 -8.85 2.29
C LEU A 52 14.34 -9.02 2.00
N HIS A 53 15.12 -7.95 2.15
CA HIS A 53 16.57 -7.97 1.94
C HIS A 53 17.25 -9.02 2.81
N ASN A 54 16.99 -8.99 4.12
CA ASN A 54 17.54 -9.95 5.09
C ASN A 54 17.10 -11.38 4.77
N CYS A 55 15.83 -11.57 4.40
CA CYS A 55 15.32 -12.88 4.03
C CYS A 55 16.03 -13.45 2.80
N ILE A 56 16.31 -12.62 1.77
CA ILE A 56 17.05 -13.04 0.57
C ILE A 56 18.49 -13.42 0.91
N ILE A 57 19.18 -12.61 1.71
CA ILE A 57 20.58 -12.87 2.08
C ILE A 57 20.70 -14.18 2.85
N TYR A 58 19.87 -14.36 3.89
CA TYR A 58 20.01 -15.51 4.78
C TYR A 58 19.42 -16.80 4.19
N ASN A 59 18.28 -16.72 3.47
CA ASN A 59 17.56 -17.92 3.00
C ASN A 59 17.74 -18.20 1.51
N GLY A 60 18.22 -17.23 0.73
CA GLY A 60 18.31 -17.29 -0.73
C GLY A 60 17.04 -16.84 -1.46
N GLY A 61 17.21 -16.26 -2.66
CA GLY A 61 16.14 -15.58 -3.41
C GLY A 61 14.96 -16.46 -3.88
N ASN A 62 15.16 -17.78 -3.95
CA ASN A 62 14.15 -18.77 -4.36
C ASN A 62 13.48 -19.48 -3.17
N HIS A 63 13.81 -19.10 -1.93
CA HIS A 63 13.24 -19.72 -0.75
C HIS A 63 11.77 -19.34 -0.54
N LYS A 64 10.98 -20.25 0.05
CA LYS A 64 9.54 -20.03 0.31
C LYS A 64 9.29 -18.81 1.21
N LEU A 65 10.19 -18.56 2.16
CA LEU A 65 10.13 -17.37 3.03
C LEU A 65 10.31 -16.09 2.22
N THR A 66 11.23 -16.08 1.24
CA THR A 66 11.42 -14.93 0.36
C THR A 66 10.19 -14.62 -0.47
N ALA A 67 9.48 -15.63 -0.98
CA ALA A 67 8.20 -15.42 -1.66
C ALA A 67 7.18 -14.73 -0.74
N THR A 68 7.12 -15.14 0.52
CA THR A 68 6.26 -14.51 1.53
C THR A 68 6.69 -13.07 1.84
N ALA A 69 7.99 -12.81 1.99
CA ALA A 69 8.53 -11.47 2.23
C ALA A 69 8.27 -10.52 1.04
N LYS A 70 8.34 -11.02 -0.19
CA LYS A 70 7.96 -10.25 -1.41
C LYS A 70 6.50 -9.83 -1.36
N VAL A 71 5.60 -10.71 -0.93
CA VAL A 71 4.18 -10.38 -0.77
C VAL A 71 3.98 -9.31 0.31
N ILE A 72 4.68 -9.41 1.44
CA ILE A 72 4.62 -8.41 2.52
C ILE A 72 5.03 -7.03 1.99
N VAL A 73 6.17 -6.92 1.31
CA VAL A 73 6.65 -5.64 0.74
C VAL A 73 5.67 -5.13 -0.31
N LYS A 74 5.14 -5.99 -1.18
CA LYS A 74 4.16 -5.60 -2.20
C LYS A 74 2.87 -5.03 -1.60
N ILE A 75 2.37 -5.64 -0.52
CA ILE A 75 1.22 -5.10 0.23
C ILE A 75 1.59 -3.73 0.80
N CYS A 76 2.75 -3.60 1.45
CA CYS A 76 3.19 -2.32 1.98
C CYS A 76 3.29 -1.23 0.90
N GLU A 77 3.86 -1.53 -0.26
CA GLU A 77 3.93 -0.59 -1.39
C GLU A 77 2.54 -0.15 -1.85
N HIS A 78 1.58 -1.08 -1.89
CA HIS A 78 0.18 -0.75 -2.20
C HIS A 78 -0.41 0.19 -1.15
N GLU A 79 -0.35 -0.15 0.14
CA GLU A 79 -0.92 0.67 1.22
C GLU A 79 -0.25 2.05 1.31
N MET A 80 1.06 2.16 1.07
CA MET A 80 1.75 3.45 1.06
C MET A 80 1.28 4.32 -0.11
N ASN A 81 1.15 3.76 -1.31
CA ASN A 81 0.61 4.50 -2.45
C ASN A 81 -0.84 4.94 -2.19
N GLU A 82 -1.65 4.14 -1.50
CA GLU A 82 -3.00 4.51 -1.12
C GLU A 82 -3.06 5.73 -0.20
N ILE A 83 -2.18 5.79 0.79
CA ILE A 83 -2.02 6.94 1.67
C ILE A 83 -1.60 8.17 0.85
N GLU A 84 -0.60 8.03 -0.04
CA GLU A 84 -0.10 9.12 -0.87
C GLU A 84 -1.13 9.65 -1.89
N VAL A 85 -2.05 8.80 -2.36
CA VAL A 85 -3.15 9.24 -3.23
C VAL A 85 -4.09 10.17 -2.47
N CYS A 86 -4.56 9.74 -1.30
CA CYS A 86 -5.40 10.55 -0.43
C CYS A 86 -5.52 9.91 0.96
N PRO A 87 -4.93 10.51 2.01
CA PRO A 87 -4.97 9.97 3.37
C PRO A 87 -6.37 9.87 3.95
N GLU A 88 -7.26 10.81 3.60
CA GLU A 88 -8.66 10.82 4.05
C GLU A 88 -9.43 9.65 3.43
N CYS A 89 -9.31 9.44 2.11
CA CYS A 89 -9.91 8.28 1.43
C CYS A 89 -9.37 6.96 1.98
N TYR A 90 -8.06 6.87 2.26
CA TYR A 90 -7.46 5.68 2.85
C TYR A 90 -8.07 5.40 4.22
N LEU A 91 -8.09 6.39 5.12
CA LEU A 91 -8.64 6.27 6.46
C LEU A 91 -10.12 5.87 6.45
N SER A 92 -10.95 6.53 5.65
CA SER A 92 -12.37 6.18 5.52
C SER A 92 -12.56 4.76 5.00
N SER A 93 -11.72 4.30 4.06
CA SER A 93 -11.76 2.94 3.54
C SER A 93 -11.30 1.86 4.54
N CYS A 94 -10.40 2.21 5.47
CA CYS A 94 -9.98 1.33 6.56
C CYS A 94 -11.06 1.21 7.64
N GLN A 95 -11.71 2.33 8.00
CA GLN A 95 -12.72 2.34 9.06
C GLN A 95 -14.07 1.79 8.61
N LYS A 96 -14.39 1.84 7.31
CA LYS A 96 -15.62 1.32 6.70
C LYS A 96 -16.89 1.73 7.46
N ARG A 97 -16.97 3.00 7.87
CA ARG A 97 -18.21 3.57 8.41
C ARG A 97 -19.33 3.49 7.37
N GLU A 98 -20.57 3.63 7.83
CA GLU A 98 -21.71 3.71 6.92
C GLU A 98 -21.50 4.86 5.92
N ASN A 99 -21.72 4.60 4.63
CA ASN A 99 -21.51 5.58 3.56
C ASN A 99 -20.10 6.19 3.50
N TRP A 100 -19.06 5.50 3.98
CA TRP A 100 -17.67 6.00 3.99
C TRP A 100 -17.20 6.54 2.62
N PHE A 101 -17.70 5.98 1.52
CA PHE A 101 -17.34 6.42 0.17
C PHE A 101 -18.07 7.69 -0.26
N CYS A 102 -19.18 8.05 0.37
CA CYS A 102 -19.92 9.28 0.10
C CYS A 102 -19.36 10.48 0.89
N GLU A 103 -18.53 10.22 1.91
CA GLU A 103 -17.86 11.28 2.66
C GLU A 103 -16.92 12.06 1.73
N PRO A 104 -17.07 13.39 1.62
CA PRO A 104 -16.13 14.22 0.88
C PRO A 104 -14.83 14.37 1.68
N CYS A 105 -13.70 14.35 0.99
CA CYS A 105 -12.43 14.74 1.57
C CYS A 105 -12.35 16.26 1.70
N SER A 106 -11.42 16.76 2.52
CA SER A 106 -11.20 18.19 2.75
C SER A 106 -10.92 18.96 1.46
N GLN A 107 -10.22 18.32 0.51
CA GLN A 107 -10.19 18.73 -0.89
C GLN A 107 -11.04 17.73 -1.70
N PRO A 108 -12.29 18.07 -2.06
CA PRO A 108 -13.20 17.13 -2.71
C PRO A 108 -12.67 16.69 -4.08
N HIS A 109 -12.71 15.38 -4.32
CA HIS A 109 -12.37 14.79 -5.61
C HIS A 109 -13.45 15.11 -6.65
N PRO A 110 -13.10 15.57 -7.87
CA PRO A 110 -14.06 15.75 -8.94
C PRO A 110 -14.82 14.45 -9.23
N LEU A 111 -16.14 14.58 -9.40
CA LEU A 111 -16.98 13.47 -9.83
C LEU A 111 -16.98 13.40 -11.35
N VAL A 112 -16.74 12.21 -11.89
CA VAL A 112 -16.66 11.97 -13.32
C VAL A 112 -17.49 10.77 -13.73
N TRP A 113 -18.02 10.82 -14.94
CA TRP A 113 -18.37 9.64 -15.71
C TRP A 113 -17.09 9.10 -16.35
N ALA A 114 -16.61 7.96 -15.87
CA ALA A 114 -15.41 7.31 -16.39
C ALA A 114 -15.77 6.04 -17.17
N LYS A 115 -15.05 5.77 -18.27
CA LYS A 115 -15.27 4.59 -19.11
C LYS A 115 -14.00 3.78 -19.35
N LEU A 116 -14.00 2.55 -18.85
CA LEU A 116 -13.04 1.53 -19.22
C LEU A 116 -13.45 0.82 -20.50
N LYS A 117 -12.46 0.34 -21.26
CA LYS A 117 -12.70 -0.43 -22.49
C LYS A 117 -13.49 -1.69 -22.15
N GLY A 118 -14.64 -1.87 -22.79
CA GLY A 118 -15.53 -3.03 -22.58
C GLY A 118 -16.56 -2.84 -21.46
N PHE A 119 -16.59 -1.69 -20.78
CA PHE A 119 -17.55 -1.38 -19.73
C PHE A 119 -18.40 -0.16 -20.10
N PRO A 120 -19.62 -0.01 -19.54
CA PRO A 120 -20.40 1.22 -19.66
C PRO A 120 -19.69 2.39 -18.95
N PHE A 121 -20.16 3.61 -19.18
CA PHE A 121 -19.80 4.73 -18.30
C PHE A 121 -20.30 4.44 -16.89
N TRP A 122 -19.47 4.78 -15.91
CA TRP A 122 -19.81 4.60 -14.51
C TRP A 122 -19.34 5.80 -13.69
N PRO A 123 -20.10 6.23 -12.66
CA PRO A 123 -19.69 7.35 -11.84
C PRO A 123 -18.46 6.97 -11.00
N ALA A 124 -17.52 7.91 -10.89
CA ALA A 124 -16.28 7.73 -10.13
C ALA A 124 -15.81 9.05 -9.50
N LYS A 125 -15.00 8.92 -8.44
CA LYS A 125 -14.14 10.00 -7.94
C LYS A 125 -12.84 10.00 -8.74
N ALA A 126 -12.45 11.14 -9.30
CA ALA A 126 -11.14 11.35 -9.91
C ALA A 126 -10.11 11.71 -8.83
N LEU A 127 -9.26 10.77 -8.43
CA LEU A 127 -8.36 10.94 -7.29
C LEU A 127 -7.10 11.74 -7.65
N ARG A 128 -6.50 11.43 -8.80
CA ARG A 128 -5.34 12.14 -9.35
C ARG A 128 -5.25 11.94 -10.86
N GLU A 129 -4.51 12.82 -11.53
CA GLU A 129 -4.14 12.69 -12.93
C GLU A 129 -2.65 12.39 -13.05
N LYS A 130 -2.29 11.48 -13.94
CA LYS A 130 -0.90 11.16 -14.27
C LYS A 130 -0.81 10.69 -15.72
N ASP A 131 0.11 11.26 -16.49
CA ASP A 131 0.44 10.83 -17.86
C ASP A 131 -0.80 10.70 -18.79
N GLY A 132 -1.76 11.63 -18.68
CA GLY A 132 -3.00 11.63 -19.46
C GLY A 132 -4.02 10.58 -19.02
N GLN A 133 -3.86 10.00 -17.82
CA GLN A 133 -4.78 9.07 -17.20
C GLN A 133 -5.28 9.59 -15.86
N VAL A 134 -6.52 9.24 -15.54
CA VAL A 134 -7.20 9.56 -14.28
C VAL A 134 -7.24 8.30 -13.42
N ASP A 135 -6.76 8.39 -12.19
CA ASP A 135 -6.94 7.38 -11.14
C ASP A 135 -8.38 7.47 -10.64
N ALA A 136 -9.26 6.66 -11.24
CA ALA A 136 -10.70 6.69 -10.98
C ALA A 136 -11.06 5.64 -9.94
N ARG A 137 -11.80 6.05 -8.89
CA ARG A 137 -12.41 5.14 -7.92
C ARG A 137 -13.92 5.15 -8.06
N PHE A 138 -14.49 4.01 -8.47
CA PHE A 138 -15.88 3.93 -8.91
C PHE A 138 -16.85 3.80 -7.74
N PHE A 139 -18.04 4.42 -7.86
CA PHE A 139 -19.11 4.24 -6.88
C PHE A 139 -19.70 2.82 -6.96
N GLY A 140 -20.16 2.30 -5.82
CA GLY A 140 -20.72 0.96 -5.70
C GLY A 140 -19.68 -0.07 -5.28
N GLN A 141 -18.90 -0.59 -6.23
CA GLN A 141 -17.90 -1.63 -5.94
C GLN A 141 -16.60 -1.07 -5.32
N HIS A 142 -16.37 0.24 -5.45
CA HIS A 142 -15.18 0.93 -4.91
C HIS A 142 -13.84 0.44 -5.48
N ASP A 143 -13.91 -0.21 -6.65
CA ASP A 143 -12.77 -0.60 -7.45
C ASP A 143 -12.06 0.63 -8.02
N ARG A 144 -10.79 0.44 -8.35
CA ARG A 144 -9.92 1.46 -8.91
C ARG A 144 -9.39 1.06 -10.26
N ALA A 145 -9.28 2.02 -11.15
CA ALA A 145 -8.57 1.84 -12.40
C ALA A 145 -8.00 3.17 -12.91
N TRP A 146 -6.90 3.08 -13.63
CA TRP A 146 -6.45 4.17 -14.48
C TRP A 146 -7.30 4.21 -15.76
N VAL A 147 -7.93 5.35 -16.01
CA VAL A 147 -8.82 5.59 -17.15
C VAL A 147 -8.22 6.71 -18.00
N PRO A 148 -8.12 6.57 -19.34
CA PRO A 148 -7.66 7.67 -20.18
C PRO A 148 -8.51 8.93 -19.97
N ILE A 149 -7.88 10.11 -19.86
CA ILE A 149 -8.59 11.36 -19.54
C ILE A 149 -9.69 11.69 -20.56
N ASN A 150 -9.49 11.34 -21.84
CA ASN A 150 -10.48 11.53 -22.91
C ASN A 150 -11.74 10.64 -22.74
N ASN A 151 -11.71 9.69 -21.81
CA ASN A 151 -12.83 8.84 -21.43
C ASN A 151 -13.43 9.22 -20.06
N CYS A 152 -13.05 10.38 -19.52
CA CYS A 152 -13.56 10.94 -18.28
C CYS A 152 -14.31 12.25 -18.59
N TYR A 153 -15.57 12.34 -18.17
CA TYR A 153 -16.39 13.54 -18.32
C TYR A 153 -16.84 14.03 -16.95
N LEU A 154 -16.75 15.33 -16.68
CA LEU A 154 -17.27 15.90 -15.43
C LEU A 154 -18.76 15.58 -15.28
N MET A 155 -19.15 15.22 -14.07
CA MET A 155 -20.54 14.94 -13.74
C MET A 155 -21.33 16.26 -13.76
N SER A 156 -22.27 16.38 -14.70
CA SER A 156 -23.18 17.52 -14.87
C SER A 156 -24.47 17.33 -14.09
#